data_AF-A0A3D0UMP0-F1
#
_entry.id   AF-A0A3D0UMP0-F1
#
_cell.length_a   1.000
_cell.length_b   1.000
_cell.length_c   1.000
_cell.angle_alpha   90.00
_cell.angle_beta   90.00
_cell.angle_gamma   90.00
#
_symmetry.space_group_name_H-M   'P 1'
#
loop_
_entity.id
_entity.type
_entity.pdbx_description
1 polymer ?
#
loop_
_entity_poly.entity_id
_entity_poly.type
_entity_poly.pdbx_seq_one_letter_code
_entity_poly.pdbx_strand_id
1 'polypeptide(L)'
;MAKRNLLVYLTWETLIEWKKEREPGRNINEDAPYAYGSDQIRLYNLARPGDFLWVFCSPRFGPYRLPPSLIARLVVSKIVDQEDPQVNERTIFKIPKASEKWQYVALANRENSRYYSLNNAYQALTSLTFISDRSKLDPETCDHCQKLIESGGELYAGLPSHLQTIREIAPEAEPIIQEFADRVAQGRIIFLSYRRSEAGEVAKDMVRELNKGSVYCWLDNLVMPQRVAKGYKLVDDDVLVSALRDGVRQSTMFVALLTPTYHSSRWTRLEWEEAVGEMANPRRARSLQLIMAKLGGKPPTPEPAVKIVVGNNGQQIADQVLNYLGP
;
A
#
# COMPACT_ATOMS: atom_id res chain seq x y z
N MET A 1 -7.63 -17.56 26.01
CA MET A 1 -7.68 -17.97 24.59
C MET A 1 -6.50 -17.34 23.86
N ALA A 2 -5.86 -18.06 22.94
CA ALA A 2 -4.86 -17.45 22.05
C ALA A 2 -5.55 -16.40 21.15
N LYS A 3 -4.86 -15.30 20.87
CA LYS A 3 -5.36 -14.26 19.96
C LYS A 3 -5.37 -14.80 18.54
N ARG A 4 -6.43 -14.52 17.78
CA ARG A 4 -6.49 -14.88 16.36
C ARG A 4 -5.99 -13.74 15.49
N ASN A 5 -5.40 -14.12 14.36
CA ASN A 5 -4.97 -13.21 13.31
C ASN A 5 -5.83 -13.46 12.07
N LEU A 6 -6.73 -12.53 11.77
CA LEU A 6 -7.65 -12.66 10.64
C LEU A 6 -7.19 -11.76 9.50
N LEU A 7 -7.00 -12.34 8.32
CA LEU A 7 -6.85 -11.60 7.08
C LEU A 7 -8.23 -11.23 6.56
N VAL A 8 -8.44 -9.94 6.36
CA VAL A 8 -9.68 -9.38 5.79
C VAL A 8 -9.37 -8.48 4.61
N TYR A 9 -10.32 -8.33 3.69
CA TYR A 9 -10.15 -7.57 2.47
C TYR A 9 -11.14 -6.43 2.37
N LEU A 10 -10.63 -5.25 2.08
CA LEU A 10 -11.40 -4.05 1.79
C LEU A 10 -11.28 -3.74 0.31
N THR A 11 -12.42 -3.51 -0.35
CA THR A 11 -12.41 -3.03 -1.74
C THR A 11 -11.81 -1.62 -1.80
N TRP A 12 -11.33 -1.25 -2.98
CA TRP A 12 -10.73 0.07 -3.15
C TRP A 12 -11.77 1.19 -3.03
N GLU A 13 -12.98 0.95 -3.52
CA GLU A 13 -14.10 1.88 -3.47
C GLU A 13 -14.46 2.20 -2.02
N THR A 14 -14.50 1.17 -1.17
CA THR A 14 -14.72 1.32 0.27
C THR A 14 -13.56 2.04 0.95
N LEU A 15 -12.31 1.74 0.58
CA LEU A 15 -11.16 2.46 1.11
C LEU A 15 -11.19 3.96 0.72
N ILE A 16 -11.68 4.30 -0.47
CA ILE A 16 -11.90 5.69 -0.85
C ILE A 16 -12.95 6.32 0.06
N GLU A 17 -14.07 5.64 0.37
CA GLU A 17 -15.07 6.15 1.33
C GLU A 17 -14.43 6.39 2.71
N TRP A 18 -13.61 5.45 3.21
CA TRP A 18 -12.83 5.60 4.46
C TRP A 18 -11.89 6.80 4.44
N LYS A 19 -11.38 7.17 3.26
CA LYS A 19 -10.50 8.34 3.08
C LYS A 19 -11.27 9.63 2.83
N LYS A 20 -12.47 9.58 2.26
CA LYS A 20 -13.35 10.74 1.99
C LYS A 20 -14.00 11.28 3.26
N GLU A 21 -14.20 10.43 4.27
CA GLU A 21 -14.63 10.87 5.60
C GLU A 21 -13.58 11.72 6.34
N ARG A 22 -12.40 11.97 5.72
CA ARG A 22 -11.34 12.80 6.28
C ARG A 22 -11.53 14.27 5.92
N GLU A 23 -11.38 15.14 6.92
CA GLU A 23 -11.15 16.56 6.68
C GLU A 23 -9.72 16.77 6.12
N PRO A 24 -9.52 17.63 5.11
CA PRO A 24 -8.19 17.95 4.61
C PRO A 24 -7.30 18.51 5.73
N GLY A 25 -6.13 17.88 5.97
CA GLY A 25 -5.10 18.38 6.89
C GLY A 25 -4.95 17.64 8.23
N ARG A 26 -5.73 16.58 8.50
CA ARG A 26 -5.62 15.79 9.74
C ARG A 26 -4.81 14.49 9.58
N ASN A 27 -4.29 13.99 10.71
CA ASN A 27 -3.45 12.80 10.79
C ASN A 27 -4.26 11.53 10.47
N ILE A 28 -3.69 10.61 9.69
CA ILE A 28 -4.34 9.36 9.29
C ILE A 28 -4.78 8.48 10.47
N ASN A 29 -4.07 8.58 11.60
CA ASN A 29 -4.38 7.86 12.83
C ASN A 29 -5.46 8.56 13.68
N GLU A 30 -5.95 9.73 13.26
CA GLU A 30 -6.92 10.49 14.05
C GLU A 30 -8.37 10.33 13.60
N ASP A 31 -8.59 10.16 12.29
CA ASP A 31 -9.93 10.14 11.67
C ASP A 31 -10.28 8.84 10.95
N ALA A 32 -9.43 7.80 11.05
CA ALA A 32 -9.76 6.53 10.43
C ALA A 32 -10.97 5.88 11.12
N PRO A 33 -11.83 5.13 10.41
CA PRO A 33 -13.08 4.63 10.96
C PRO A 33 -12.90 3.68 12.16
N TYR A 34 -11.68 3.15 12.41
CA TYR A 34 -11.37 2.18 13.47
C TYR A 34 -12.43 1.08 13.58
N ALA A 35 -12.93 0.65 12.42
CA ALA A 35 -13.91 -0.41 12.27
C ALA A 35 -13.69 -1.09 10.92
N TYR A 36 -14.11 -2.34 10.83
CA TYR A 36 -14.20 -3.09 9.59
C TYR A 36 -15.56 -3.79 9.58
N GLY A 37 -16.26 -3.78 8.45
CA GLY A 37 -17.47 -4.59 8.30
C GLY A 37 -17.45 -5.46 7.05
N SER A 38 -18.30 -6.47 7.08
CA SER A 38 -18.49 -7.43 6.00
C SER A 38 -19.85 -8.10 6.15
N ASP A 39 -20.43 -8.56 5.04
CA ASP A 39 -21.63 -9.42 5.06
C ASP A 39 -21.29 -10.90 5.25
N GLN A 40 -20.00 -11.23 5.44
CA GLN A 40 -19.58 -12.58 5.75
C GLN A 40 -19.82 -12.90 7.22
N ILE A 41 -20.78 -13.79 7.50
CA ILE A 41 -21.01 -14.34 8.86
C ILE A 41 -19.75 -14.94 9.49
N ARG A 42 -18.78 -15.34 8.66
CA ARG A 42 -17.45 -15.78 9.09
C ARG A 42 -16.74 -14.75 9.95
N LEU A 43 -16.89 -13.44 9.69
CA LEU A 43 -16.36 -12.38 10.55
C LEU A 43 -16.93 -12.51 11.97
N TYR A 44 -18.26 -12.59 12.09
CA TYR A 44 -18.96 -12.72 13.36
C TYR A 44 -18.59 -14.00 14.11
N ASN A 45 -18.47 -15.11 13.38
CA ASN A 45 -18.15 -16.40 13.97
C ASN A 45 -16.70 -16.51 14.46
N LEU A 46 -15.75 -15.87 13.77
CA LEU A 46 -14.31 -15.98 14.10
C LEU A 46 -13.81 -14.88 15.03
N ALA A 47 -14.16 -13.63 14.77
CA ALA A 47 -13.57 -12.47 15.45
C ALA A 47 -14.07 -12.36 16.90
N ARG A 48 -13.15 -12.15 17.83
CA ARG A 48 -13.42 -11.93 19.25
C ARG A 48 -12.64 -10.72 19.78
N PRO A 49 -13.08 -10.09 20.87
CA PRO A 49 -12.28 -9.05 21.52
C PRO A 49 -10.85 -9.53 21.81
N GLY A 50 -9.87 -8.72 21.41
CA GLY A 50 -8.44 -9.02 21.52
C GLY A 50 -7.78 -9.58 20.26
N ASP A 51 -8.56 -10.04 19.28
CA ASP A 51 -8.05 -10.53 17.99
C ASP A 51 -7.54 -9.40 17.09
N PHE A 52 -6.73 -9.75 16.10
CA PHE A 52 -6.23 -8.81 15.09
C PHE A 52 -6.93 -9.04 13.74
N LEU A 53 -7.42 -7.96 13.14
CA LEU A 53 -7.80 -7.91 11.73
C LEU A 53 -6.69 -7.22 10.94
N TRP A 54 -6.05 -7.97 10.04
CA TRP A 54 -5.11 -7.47 9.06
C TRP A 54 -5.89 -7.09 7.80
N VAL A 55 -6.16 -5.80 7.64
CA VAL A 55 -6.99 -5.27 6.57
C VAL A 55 -6.13 -5.02 5.34
N PHE A 56 -6.33 -5.81 4.30
CA PHE A 56 -5.69 -5.62 3.00
C PHE A 56 -6.62 -4.95 2.01
N CYS A 57 -6.04 -4.23 1.06
CA CYS A 57 -6.75 -3.75 -0.12
C CYS A 57 -5.92 -4.08 -1.35
N SER A 58 -6.57 -4.26 -2.50
CA SER A 58 -5.95 -4.22 -3.82
C SER A 58 -6.44 -2.92 -4.48
N PRO A 59 -5.70 -1.81 -4.30
CA PRO A 59 -6.11 -0.52 -4.81
C PRO A 59 -6.30 -0.55 -6.33
N ARG A 60 -7.29 0.20 -6.84
CA ARG A 60 -7.71 0.12 -8.25
C ARG A 60 -8.00 1.51 -8.85
N PHE A 61 -7.47 1.82 -10.02
CA PHE A 61 -7.80 3.07 -10.72
C PHE A 61 -8.36 2.74 -12.11
N GLY A 62 -9.67 2.91 -12.34
CA GLY A 62 -10.28 2.47 -13.59
C GLY A 62 -10.09 0.95 -13.80
N PRO A 63 -9.47 0.47 -14.90
CA PRO A 63 -9.17 -0.94 -15.09
C PRO A 63 -7.86 -1.42 -14.39
N TYR A 64 -7.10 -0.52 -13.77
CA TYR A 64 -5.74 -0.78 -13.26
C TYR A 64 -5.71 -1.21 -11.80
N ARG A 65 -4.78 -2.10 -11.42
CA ARG A 65 -4.58 -2.53 -10.02
C ARG A 65 -3.16 -2.28 -9.54
N LEU A 66 -3.05 -1.66 -8.36
CA LEU A 66 -1.81 -1.58 -7.61
C LEU A 66 -1.46 -2.94 -6.96
N PRO A 67 -0.21 -3.14 -6.51
CA PRO A 67 0.09 -4.18 -5.54
C PRO A 67 -0.87 -4.15 -4.35
N PRO A 68 -1.17 -5.30 -3.74
CA PRO A 68 -1.91 -5.33 -2.50
C PRO A 68 -1.18 -4.51 -1.44
N SER A 69 -1.94 -3.82 -0.61
CA SER A 69 -1.42 -3.01 0.47
C SER A 69 -2.06 -3.45 1.78
N LEU A 70 -1.24 -3.56 2.82
CA LEU A 70 -1.74 -3.62 4.20
C LEU A 70 -2.22 -2.22 4.56
N ILE A 71 -3.50 -2.08 4.85
CA ILE A 71 -4.14 -0.78 5.15
C ILE A 71 -4.21 -0.54 6.64
N ALA A 72 -4.53 -1.58 7.42
CA ALA A 72 -4.66 -1.44 8.86
C ALA A 72 -4.39 -2.77 9.58
N ARG A 73 -3.94 -2.63 10.83
CA ARG A 73 -4.00 -3.66 11.86
C ARG A 73 -5.01 -3.19 12.88
N LEU A 74 -6.18 -3.81 12.92
CA LEU A 74 -7.24 -3.46 13.84
C LEU A 74 -7.28 -4.46 14.99
N VAL A 75 -7.24 -3.98 16.23
CA VAL A 75 -7.42 -4.81 17.41
C VAL A 75 -8.89 -4.82 17.75
N VAL A 76 -9.55 -5.97 17.58
CA VAL A 76 -10.99 -6.10 17.80
C VAL A 76 -11.30 -5.78 19.26
N SER A 77 -12.16 -4.80 19.48
CA SER A 77 -12.71 -4.49 20.81
C SER A 77 -14.08 -5.13 20.99
N LYS A 78 -14.87 -5.16 19.92
CA LYS A 78 -16.22 -5.71 19.89
C LYS A 78 -16.58 -6.17 18.47
N ILE A 79 -17.43 -7.18 18.39
CA ILE A 79 -18.08 -7.61 17.16
C ILE A 79 -19.59 -7.41 17.31
N VAL A 80 -20.23 -6.92 16.25
CA VAL A 80 -21.65 -6.56 16.23
C VAL A 80 -22.32 -7.20 15.02
N ASP A 81 -23.50 -7.78 15.22
CA ASP A 81 -24.46 -8.09 14.17
C ASP A 81 -25.50 -6.96 14.16
N GLN A 82 -25.57 -6.19 13.07
CA GLN A 82 -26.48 -5.04 12.97
C GLN A 82 -27.96 -5.46 12.86
N GLU A 83 -28.24 -6.72 12.53
CA GLU A 83 -29.60 -7.25 12.47
C GLU A 83 -30.07 -7.83 13.81
N ASP A 84 -29.19 -7.95 14.82
CA ASP A 84 -29.56 -8.46 16.14
C ASP A 84 -30.52 -7.48 16.85
N PRO A 85 -31.76 -7.89 17.18
CA PRO A 85 -32.75 -7.04 17.83
C PRO A 85 -32.25 -6.43 19.15
N GLN A 86 -31.36 -7.13 19.88
CA GLN A 86 -30.82 -6.65 21.16
C GLN A 86 -29.80 -5.52 20.99
N VAL A 87 -29.15 -5.43 19.83
CA VAL A 87 -28.18 -4.36 19.51
C VAL A 87 -28.92 -3.06 19.21
N ASN A 88 -30.05 -3.14 18.49
CA ASN A 88 -30.85 -1.98 18.05
C ASN A 88 -31.56 -1.24 19.20
N GLU A 89 -31.89 -1.92 20.30
CA GLU A 89 -32.65 -1.29 21.40
C GLU A 89 -31.80 -0.70 22.53
N ARG A 90 -30.53 -1.08 22.67
CA ARG A 90 -29.72 -0.74 23.86
C ARG A 90 -28.34 -0.16 23.62
N THR A 91 -27.87 -0.09 22.37
CA THR A 91 -26.49 0.30 22.11
C THR A 91 -26.35 1.18 20.87
N ILE A 92 -26.38 2.49 21.09
CA ILE A 92 -26.03 3.49 20.10
C ILE A 92 -24.50 3.48 19.93
N PHE A 93 -23.96 2.49 19.23
CA PHE A 93 -22.57 2.55 18.77
C PHE A 93 -22.52 3.45 17.54
N LYS A 94 -21.58 4.40 17.53
CA LYS A 94 -21.32 5.20 16.33
C LYS A 94 -20.55 4.34 15.33
N ILE A 95 -21.28 3.61 14.48
CA ILE A 95 -20.71 2.87 13.35
C ILE A 95 -20.28 3.93 12.30
N PRO A 96 -19.06 3.85 11.76
CA PRO A 96 -18.65 4.75 10.68
C PRO A 96 -19.57 4.60 9.47
N LYS A 97 -19.85 5.69 8.76
CA LYS A 97 -20.86 5.70 7.68
C LYS A 97 -20.52 4.73 6.55
N ALA A 98 -19.25 4.61 6.19
CA ALA A 98 -18.78 3.60 5.25
C ALA A 98 -19.11 2.16 5.69
N SER A 99 -19.30 1.94 7.00
CA SER A 99 -19.59 0.64 7.63
C SER A 99 -21.04 0.33 7.93
N GLU A 100 -21.93 1.31 7.84
CA GLU A 100 -23.37 1.13 8.10
C GLU A 100 -24.03 0.13 7.13
N LYS A 101 -23.44 -0.06 5.95
CA LYS A 101 -23.99 -0.94 4.90
C LYS A 101 -23.73 -2.44 5.15
N TRP A 102 -22.87 -2.81 6.09
CA TRP A 102 -22.49 -4.21 6.30
C TRP A 102 -23.26 -4.86 7.44
N GLN A 103 -23.65 -6.12 7.31
CA GLN A 103 -24.34 -6.80 8.40
C GLN A 103 -23.47 -6.98 9.65
N TYR A 104 -22.22 -7.44 9.49
CA TYR A 104 -21.33 -7.72 10.61
C TYR A 104 -20.23 -6.68 10.71
N VAL A 105 -20.06 -6.07 11.88
CA VAL A 105 -19.10 -4.98 12.11
C VAL A 105 -18.19 -5.28 13.30
N ALA A 106 -16.88 -5.31 13.05
CA ALA A 106 -15.84 -5.35 14.05
C ALA A 106 -15.39 -3.93 14.40
N LEU A 107 -15.65 -3.51 15.64
CA LEU A 107 -15.18 -2.24 16.19
C LEU A 107 -13.78 -2.44 16.76
N ALA A 108 -12.85 -1.55 16.43
CA ALA A 108 -11.46 -1.66 16.82
C ALA A 108 -11.12 -0.74 18.02
N ASN A 109 -10.23 -1.21 18.89
CA ASN A 109 -9.62 -0.36 19.91
C ASN A 109 -8.61 0.58 19.23
N ARG A 110 -8.90 1.88 19.24
CA ARG A 110 -8.09 2.92 18.60
C ARG A 110 -6.65 2.99 19.12
N GLU A 111 -6.43 2.83 20.42
CA GLU A 111 -5.10 2.95 21.04
C GLU A 111 -4.13 1.85 20.59
N ASN A 112 -4.67 0.67 20.29
CA ASN A 112 -3.87 -0.50 19.92
C ASN A 112 -3.89 -0.81 18.41
N SER A 113 -4.77 -0.14 17.67
CA SER A 113 -4.92 -0.29 16.23
C SER A 113 -4.02 0.69 15.47
N ARG A 114 -3.65 0.32 14.25
CA ARG A 114 -2.77 1.15 13.41
C ARG A 114 -3.23 1.16 11.97
N TYR A 115 -3.17 2.33 11.35
CA TYR A 115 -3.32 2.49 9.92
C TYR A 115 -1.96 2.67 9.25
N TYR A 116 -1.85 2.14 8.05
CA TYR A 116 -0.65 2.17 7.26
C TYR A 116 -0.89 2.96 5.97
N SER A 117 0.17 3.64 5.53
CA SER A 117 0.28 4.22 4.20
C SER A 117 0.16 3.14 3.13
N LEU A 118 -0.20 3.53 1.89
CA LEU A 118 -0.17 2.58 0.78
C LEU A 118 1.25 1.99 0.62
N ASN A 119 1.32 0.68 0.51
CA ASN A 119 2.56 -0.11 0.50
C ASN A 119 2.43 -1.29 -0.47
N ASN A 120 3.54 -1.98 -0.72
CA ASN A 120 3.56 -3.22 -1.49
C ASN A 120 3.68 -4.41 -0.53
N ALA A 121 2.53 -4.95 -0.13
CA ALA A 121 2.44 -6.11 0.73
C ALA A 121 2.40 -7.43 -0.04
N TYR A 122 2.68 -7.44 -1.35
CA TYR A 122 2.52 -8.63 -2.20
C TYR A 122 3.31 -9.81 -1.67
N GLN A 123 4.62 -9.63 -1.44
CA GLN A 123 5.49 -10.71 -0.96
C GLN A 123 5.04 -11.21 0.42
N ALA A 124 4.82 -10.30 1.37
CA ALA A 124 4.35 -10.67 2.71
C ALA A 124 3.05 -11.48 2.63
N LEU A 125 2.09 -11.03 1.80
CA LEU A 125 0.81 -11.67 1.59
C LEU A 125 0.93 -13.08 0.98
N THR A 126 1.76 -13.26 -0.05
CA THR A 126 1.99 -14.57 -0.69
C THR A 126 2.81 -15.53 0.18
N SER A 127 3.55 -15.00 1.17
CA SER A 127 4.28 -15.81 2.14
C SER A 127 3.42 -16.29 3.32
N LEU A 128 2.19 -15.80 3.48
CA LEU A 128 1.31 -16.23 4.57
C LEU A 128 0.79 -17.65 4.37
N THR A 129 0.70 -18.39 5.47
CA THR A 129 -0.08 -19.63 5.58
C THR A 129 -1.37 -19.40 6.36
N PHE A 130 -2.40 -20.20 6.08
CA PHE A 130 -3.74 -20.07 6.66
C PHE A 130 -4.24 -21.37 7.26
N ILE A 131 -5.06 -21.26 8.31
CA ILE A 131 -5.79 -22.38 8.93
C ILE A 131 -7.03 -22.69 8.07
N SER A 132 -6.81 -23.31 6.90
CA SER A 132 -7.87 -23.78 5.99
C SER A 132 -7.32 -24.75 4.94
N ASP A 133 -8.22 -25.42 4.22
CA ASP A 133 -7.88 -26.32 3.09
C ASP A 133 -7.06 -25.61 1.98
N ARG A 134 -7.24 -24.28 1.84
CA ARG A 134 -6.40 -23.42 0.98
C ARG A 134 -5.35 -22.72 1.83
N SER A 135 -4.34 -23.49 2.21
CA SER A 135 -3.31 -23.06 3.17
C SER A 135 -2.41 -21.92 2.68
N LYS A 136 -2.40 -21.58 1.39
CA LYS A 136 -1.56 -20.50 0.82
C LYS A 136 -2.27 -19.67 -0.24
N LEU A 137 -1.73 -18.48 -0.46
CA LEU A 137 -2.05 -17.61 -1.60
C LEU A 137 -0.94 -17.77 -2.64
N ASP A 138 -1.25 -18.40 -3.76
CA ASP A 138 -0.29 -18.59 -4.85
C ASP A 138 -0.89 -18.08 -6.18
N PRO A 139 -0.79 -16.78 -6.47
CA PRO A 139 -1.24 -16.21 -7.73
C PRO A 139 -0.40 -16.68 -8.92
N GLU A 140 0.84 -17.12 -8.71
CA GLU A 140 1.77 -17.50 -9.78
C GLU A 140 1.45 -18.88 -10.35
N THR A 141 0.91 -19.80 -9.55
CA THR A 141 0.49 -21.12 -10.04
C THR A 141 -1.03 -21.22 -10.28
N CYS A 142 -1.79 -20.17 -9.99
CA CYS A 142 -3.24 -20.18 -10.16
C CYS A 142 -3.67 -19.99 -11.62
N ASP A 143 -4.34 -20.98 -12.20
CA ASP A 143 -4.88 -20.94 -13.57
C ASP A 143 -5.72 -19.69 -13.88
N HIS A 144 -6.56 -19.24 -12.94
CA HIS A 144 -7.38 -18.05 -13.12
C HIS A 144 -6.51 -16.79 -13.23
N CYS A 145 -5.49 -16.67 -12.37
CA CYS A 145 -4.56 -15.55 -12.40
C CYS A 145 -3.73 -15.56 -13.69
N GLN A 146 -3.25 -16.73 -14.12
CA GLN A 146 -2.48 -16.86 -15.35
C GLN A 146 -3.31 -16.50 -16.59
N LYS A 147 -4.55 -17.00 -16.70
CA LYS A 147 -5.47 -16.61 -17.80
C LYS A 147 -5.76 -15.12 -17.85
N LEU A 148 -5.88 -14.47 -16.69
CA LEU A 148 -6.06 -13.02 -16.62
C LEU A 148 -4.81 -12.30 -17.15
N ILE A 149 -3.60 -12.75 -16.81
CA ILE A 149 -2.36 -12.17 -17.31
C ILE A 149 -2.21 -12.40 -18.83
N GLU A 150 -2.45 -13.62 -19.30
CA GLU A 150 -2.37 -14.00 -20.72
C GLU A 150 -3.36 -13.21 -21.60
N SER A 151 -4.55 -12.90 -21.08
CA SER A 151 -5.55 -12.06 -21.77
C SER A 151 -5.23 -10.56 -21.73
N GLY A 152 -4.01 -10.19 -21.31
CA GLY A 152 -3.54 -8.82 -21.24
C GLY A 152 -3.91 -8.09 -19.95
N GLY A 153 -4.36 -8.82 -18.94
CA GLY A 153 -4.55 -8.33 -17.57
C GLY A 153 -3.21 -8.10 -16.87
N GLU A 154 -3.27 -7.39 -15.75
CA GLU A 154 -2.08 -7.01 -14.99
C GLU A 154 -1.65 -8.10 -14.00
N LEU A 155 -0.40 -8.00 -13.51
CA LEU A 155 0.21 -8.95 -12.58
C LEU A 155 -0.66 -9.23 -11.33
N TYR A 156 -1.48 -8.27 -10.89
CA TYR A 156 -2.33 -8.38 -9.70
C TYR A 156 -3.82 -8.56 -10.01
N ALA A 157 -4.20 -8.75 -11.27
CA ALA A 157 -5.60 -8.79 -11.70
C ALA A 157 -6.43 -9.86 -10.97
N GLY A 158 -5.85 -11.04 -10.78
CA GLY A 158 -6.52 -12.18 -10.13
C GLY A 158 -6.45 -12.16 -8.60
N LEU A 159 -5.56 -11.38 -8.00
CA LEU A 159 -5.32 -11.40 -6.55
C LEU A 159 -6.58 -11.17 -5.70
N PRO A 160 -7.47 -10.20 -6.00
CA PRO A 160 -8.66 -9.97 -5.20
C PRO A 160 -9.56 -11.21 -5.06
N SER A 161 -9.60 -12.08 -6.08
CA SER A 161 -10.40 -13.32 -6.03
C SER A 161 -9.95 -14.24 -4.90
N HIS A 162 -8.66 -14.22 -4.56
CA HIS A 162 -8.14 -15.00 -3.45
C HIS A 162 -8.43 -14.38 -2.07
N LEU A 163 -8.69 -13.07 -2.03
CA LEU A 163 -8.90 -12.30 -0.79
C LEU A 163 -10.39 -12.12 -0.44
N GLN A 164 -11.31 -12.66 -1.26
CA GLN A 164 -12.75 -12.52 -1.05
C GLN A 164 -13.24 -13.17 0.25
N THR A 165 -12.53 -14.17 0.78
CA THR A 165 -12.92 -14.88 1.99
C THR A 165 -12.05 -14.46 3.18
N ILE A 166 -12.68 -14.29 4.34
CA ILE A 166 -11.96 -14.06 5.59
C ILE A 166 -11.20 -15.32 5.98
N ARG A 167 -9.89 -15.19 6.20
CA ARG A 167 -9.01 -16.32 6.55
C ARG A 167 -8.31 -16.09 7.88
N GLU A 168 -8.08 -17.17 8.62
CA GLU A 168 -7.26 -17.13 9.83
C GLU A 168 -5.82 -17.46 9.43
N ILE A 169 -4.90 -16.56 9.75
CA ILE A 169 -3.46 -16.71 9.53
C ILE A 169 -2.96 -17.77 10.50
N ALA A 170 -2.16 -18.71 10.02
CA ALA A 170 -1.59 -19.75 10.86
C ALA A 170 -0.52 -19.16 11.80
N PRO A 171 -0.37 -19.70 13.03
CA PRO A 171 0.54 -19.14 14.04
C PRO A 171 1.98 -18.93 13.54
N GLU A 172 2.49 -19.85 12.72
CA GLU A 172 3.85 -19.78 12.16
C GLU A 172 4.05 -18.65 11.14
N ALA A 173 2.99 -18.12 10.55
CA ALA A 173 3.03 -17.02 9.59
C ALA A 173 2.77 -15.64 10.24
N GLU A 174 2.37 -15.58 11.51
CA GLU A 174 2.15 -14.33 12.24
C GLU A 174 3.40 -13.41 12.28
N PRO A 175 4.63 -13.93 12.49
CA PRO A 175 5.82 -13.07 12.50
C PRO A 175 6.05 -12.34 11.17
N ILE A 176 5.67 -12.95 10.04
CA ILE A 176 5.86 -12.37 8.69
C ILE A 176 5.05 -11.09 8.55
N ILE A 177 3.76 -11.13 8.88
CA ILE A 177 2.90 -9.96 8.73
C ILE A 177 3.21 -8.90 9.78
N GLN A 178 3.58 -9.29 11.00
CA GLN A 178 3.95 -8.36 12.05
C GLN A 178 5.26 -7.62 11.72
N GLU A 179 6.28 -8.33 11.22
CA GLU A 179 7.52 -7.68 10.75
C GLU A 179 7.24 -6.71 9.61
N PHE A 180 6.50 -7.15 8.58
CA PHE A 180 6.12 -6.28 7.47
C PHE A 180 5.42 -5.00 7.98
N ALA A 181 4.45 -5.17 8.87
CA ALA A 181 3.69 -4.08 9.44
C ALA A 181 4.57 -3.10 10.24
N ASP A 182 5.51 -3.60 11.04
CA ASP A 182 6.43 -2.77 11.83
C ASP A 182 7.40 -1.97 10.95
N ARG A 183 7.86 -2.56 9.85
CA ARG A 183 8.72 -1.88 8.87
C ARG A 183 7.98 -0.77 8.12
N VAL A 184 6.75 -1.04 7.67
CA VAL A 184 5.88 -0.02 7.06
C VAL A 184 5.59 1.09 8.06
N ALA A 185 5.29 0.75 9.30
CA ALA A 185 5.08 1.67 10.42
C ALA A 185 6.28 2.59 10.70
N GLN A 186 7.49 2.09 10.52
CA GLN A 186 8.73 2.86 10.69
C GLN A 186 9.01 3.80 9.50
N GLY A 187 8.16 3.82 8.47
CA GLY A 187 8.29 4.72 7.34
C GLY A 187 9.51 4.43 6.48
N ARG A 188 9.98 3.18 6.43
CA ARG A 188 11.05 2.73 5.52
C ARG A 188 10.47 2.48 4.11
N ILE A 189 9.70 3.46 3.60
CA ILE A 189 9.12 3.47 2.26
C ILE A 189 9.93 4.41 1.38
N ILE A 190 10.37 3.91 0.23
CA ILE A 190 11.12 4.66 -0.79
C ILE A 190 10.19 5.00 -1.95
N PHE A 191 10.09 6.26 -2.31
CA PHE A 191 9.49 6.67 -3.57
C PHE A 191 10.50 6.51 -4.70
N LEU A 192 10.20 5.67 -5.69
CA LEU A 192 11.03 5.52 -6.87
C LEU A 192 10.37 6.23 -8.05
N SER A 193 11.02 7.29 -8.54
CA SER A 193 10.59 8.05 -9.70
C SER A 193 11.47 7.73 -10.90
N TYR A 194 10.88 7.35 -12.03
CA TYR A 194 11.67 6.96 -13.20
C TYR A 194 10.90 7.08 -14.52
N ARG A 195 11.63 7.28 -15.62
CA ARG A 195 11.02 7.21 -16.95
C ARG A 195 10.83 5.75 -17.35
N ARG A 196 9.58 5.28 -17.35
CA ARG A 196 9.22 3.89 -17.70
C ARG A 196 9.89 3.36 -18.97
N SER A 197 9.88 4.15 -20.04
CA SER A 197 10.42 3.73 -21.35
C SER A 197 11.93 3.53 -21.37
N GLU A 198 12.65 3.96 -20.34
CA GLU A 198 14.12 3.95 -20.32
C GLU A 198 14.68 3.20 -19.11
N ALA A 199 14.06 3.33 -17.94
CA ALA A 199 14.57 2.79 -16.67
C ALA A 199 13.65 1.73 -16.04
N GLY A 200 12.65 1.21 -16.78
CA GLY A 200 11.67 0.27 -16.25
C GLY A 200 12.27 -1.01 -15.67
N GLU A 201 13.23 -1.64 -16.35
CA GLU A 201 13.89 -2.85 -15.86
C GLU A 201 14.84 -2.54 -14.67
N VAL A 202 15.56 -1.43 -14.73
CA VAL A 202 16.42 -0.97 -13.62
C VAL A 202 15.59 -0.76 -12.35
N ALA A 203 14.41 -0.14 -12.47
CA ALA A 203 13.50 0.06 -11.35
C ALA A 203 12.99 -1.27 -10.77
N LYS A 204 12.61 -2.24 -11.62
CA LYS A 204 12.18 -3.57 -11.17
C LYS A 204 13.29 -4.32 -10.43
N ASP A 205 14.50 -4.28 -10.96
CA ASP A 205 15.65 -4.92 -10.31
C ASP A 205 15.96 -4.26 -8.97
N MET A 206 15.92 -2.94 -8.92
CA MET A 206 16.11 -2.18 -7.68
C MET A 206 15.06 -2.56 -6.63
N VAL A 207 13.79 -2.68 -7.02
CA VAL A 207 12.70 -3.12 -6.12
C VAL A 207 12.93 -4.54 -5.62
N ARG A 208 13.37 -5.46 -6.50
CA ARG A 208 13.68 -6.83 -6.10
C ARG A 208 14.76 -6.85 -5.03
N GLU A 209 15.82 -6.07 -5.19
CA GLU A 209 16.92 -6.00 -4.23
C GLU A 209 16.53 -5.27 -2.94
N LEU A 210 15.85 -4.13 -3.02
CA LEU A 210 15.35 -3.42 -1.84
C LEU A 210 14.38 -4.27 -1.01
N ASN A 211 13.53 -5.06 -1.67
CA ASN A 211 12.63 -5.99 -1.00
C ASN A 211 13.39 -7.08 -0.23
N LYS A 212 14.57 -7.55 -0.70
CA LYS A 212 15.41 -8.48 0.08
C LYS A 212 15.87 -7.85 1.41
N GLY A 213 16.08 -6.54 1.42
CA GLY A 213 16.39 -5.76 2.62
C GLY A 213 15.15 -5.31 3.42
N SER A 214 13.96 -5.82 3.10
CA SER A 214 12.67 -5.39 3.70
C SER A 214 12.39 -3.90 3.54
N VAL A 215 12.89 -3.30 2.45
CA VAL A 215 12.66 -1.91 2.10
C VAL A 215 11.59 -1.85 1.03
N TYR A 216 10.46 -1.21 1.36
CA TYR A 216 9.30 -1.19 0.49
C TYR A 216 9.35 0.02 -0.43
N CYS A 217 9.08 -0.21 -1.71
CA CYS A 217 9.08 0.84 -2.70
C CYS A 217 7.65 1.26 -3.08
N TRP A 218 7.45 2.56 -3.19
CA TRP A 218 6.34 3.18 -3.91
C TRP A 218 6.81 3.42 -5.35
N LEU A 219 6.14 2.81 -6.33
CA LEU A 219 6.50 2.92 -7.75
C LEU A 219 5.44 3.69 -8.53
N ASP A 220 5.86 4.74 -9.23
CA ASP A 220 5.02 5.52 -10.17
C ASP A 220 4.33 4.64 -11.24
N ASN A 221 5.04 3.69 -11.83
CA ASN A 221 4.56 2.75 -12.86
C ASN A 221 3.58 1.72 -12.33
N LEU A 222 3.59 1.45 -11.02
CA LEU A 222 2.58 0.58 -10.42
C LEU A 222 1.31 1.36 -10.11
N VAL A 223 1.34 2.70 -10.13
CA VAL A 223 0.24 3.63 -9.82
C VAL A 223 -0.36 4.29 -11.07
N MET A 224 0.42 4.41 -12.14
CA MET A 224 -0.03 4.97 -13.41
C MET A 224 -0.72 3.94 -14.31
N PRO A 225 -1.92 4.25 -14.84
CA PRO A 225 -2.55 3.50 -15.92
C PRO A 225 -1.59 3.11 -17.06
N GLN A 226 -1.39 1.82 -17.32
CA GLN A 226 -0.49 1.38 -18.39
C GLN A 226 -0.90 1.86 -19.80
N ARG A 227 -2.17 2.23 -20.02
CA ARG A 227 -2.61 2.84 -21.30
C ARG A 227 -2.48 4.37 -21.32
N VAL A 228 -2.21 5.05 -20.20
CA VAL A 228 -1.77 6.47 -20.21
C VAL A 228 -0.35 6.58 -20.76
N ALA A 229 0.52 5.59 -20.52
CA ALA A 229 1.81 5.47 -21.22
C ALA A 229 1.66 5.22 -22.74
N LYS A 230 0.46 4.85 -23.20
CA LYS A 230 0.07 4.69 -24.62
C LYS A 230 -0.90 5.79 -25.10
N GLY A 231 -1.10 6.88 -24.35
CA GLY A 231 -1.90 8.04 -24.76
C GLY A 231 -3.41 7.99 -24.51
N TYR A 232 -3.93 6.96 -23.82
CA TYR A 232 -5.37 6.88 -23.49
C TYR A 232 -5.66 7.47 -22.11
N LYS A 233 -6.43 8.56 -22.05
CA LYS A 233 -6.99 9.10 -20.80
C LYS A 233 -8.07 8.17 -20.25
N LEU A 234 -7.72 7.33 -19.28
CA LEU A 234 -8.65 6.40 -18.62
C LEU A 234 -8.96 6.78 -17.16
N VAL A 235 -8.25 7.77 -16.60
CA VAL A 235 -8.40 8.24 -15.22
C VAL A 235 -8.31 9.77 -15.24
N ASP A 236 -9.04 10.43 -14.34
CA ASP A 236 -8.91 11.86 -14.09
C ASP A 236 -7.49 12.19 -13.61
N ASP A 237 -6.83 13.14 -14.28
CA ASP A 237 -5.47 13.58 -13.97
C ASP A 237 -5.37 14.04 -12.51
N ASP A 238 -6.42 14.65 -11.95
CA ASP A 238 -6.41 15.19 -10.58
C ASP A 238 -6.30 14.10 -9.52
N VAL A 239 -6.93 12.94 -9.75
CA VAL A 239 -6.86 11.79 -8.84
C VAL A 239 -5.45 11.18 -8.87
N LEU A 240 -4.85 11.08 -10.05
CA LEU A 240 -3.48 10.57 -10.21
C LEU A 240 -2.46 11.52 -9.56
N VAL A 241 -2.62 12.83 -9.78
CA VAL A 241 -1.78 13.85 -9.13
C VAL A 241 -1.90 13.76 -7.61
N SER A 242 -3.12 13.67 -7.06
CA SER A 242 -3.31 13.53 -5.62
C SER A 242 -2.64 12.26 -5.06
N ALA A 243 -2.71 11.14 -5.78
CA ALA A 243 -2.09 9.88 -5.37
C ALA A 243 -0.55 9.94 -5.39
N LEU A 244 0.03 10.55 -6.42
CA LEU A 244 1.48 10.78 -6.52
C LEU A 244 1.99 11.65 -5.37
N ARG A 245 1.32 12.78 -5.13
CA ARG A 245 1.67 13.70 -4.03
C ARG A 245 1.64 13.00 -2.69
N ASP A 246 0.59 12.23 -2.45
CA ASP A 246 0.48 11.42 -1.23
C ASP A 246 1.61 10.39 -1.11
N GLY A 247 2.01 9.75 -2.21
CA GLY A 247 3.17 8.85 -2.24
C GLY A 247 4.46 9.54 -1.82
N VAL A 248 4.76 10.71 -2.39
CA VAL A 248 5.97 11.51 -2.05
C VAL A 248 5.92 11.97 -0.59
N ARG A 249 4.79 12.52 -0.15
CA ARG A 249 4.58 12.97 1.23
C ARG A 249 4.80 11.86 2.26
N GLN A 250 4.42 10.63 1.93
CA GLN A 250 4.51 9.47 2.82
C GLN A 250 5.89 8.78 2.83
N SER A 251 6.74 9.04 1.84
CA SER A 251 8.02 8.35 1.68
C SER A 251 9.14 9.04 2.44
N THR A 252 10.02 8.34 3.15
CA THR A 252 11.16 9.01 3.85
C THR A 252 12.36 9.25 2.93
N MET A 253 12.34 8.63 1.76
CA MET A 253 13.36 8.75 0.75
C MET A 253 12.72 8.79 -0.63
N PHE A 254 13.24 9.64 -1.50
CA PHE A 254 12.86 9.75 -2.89
C PHE A 254 14.09 9.44 -3.74
N VAL A 255 13.99 8.46 -4.64
CA VAL A 255 15.06 8.07 -5.55
C VAL A 255 14.62 8.38 -6.98
N ALA A 256 15.34 9.27 -7.64
CA ALA A 256 15.16 9.59 -9.06
C ALA A 256 16.13 8.77 -9.92
N LEU A 257 15.62 7.93 -10.84
CA LEU A 257 16.44 7.26 -11.85
C LEU A 257 16.63 8.19 -13.06
N LEU A 258 17.73 8.96 -13.04
CA LEU A 258 18.00 10.02 -14.01
C LEU A 258 18.55 9.48 -15.32
N THR A 259 17.66 9.25 -16.28
CA THR A 259 17.98 9.01 -17.68
C THR A 259 18.05 10.32 -18.48
N PRO A 260 18.63 10.36 -19.70
CA PRO A 260 18.80 11.59 -20.47
C PRO A 260 17.52 12.41 -20.68
N THR A 261 16.36 11.75 -20.73
CA THR A 261 15.08 12.40 -20.97
C THR A 261 14.15 12.36 -19.76
N TYR A 262 14.67 12.04 -18.56
CA TYR A 262 13.89 11.90 -17.34
C TYR A 262 12.91 13.06 -17.13
N HIS A 263 13.35 14.31 -17.29
CA HIS A 263 12.52 15.52 -17.13
C HIS A 263 11.58 15.82 -18.31
N SER A 264 11.66 15.09 -19.42
CA SER A 264 10.78 15.33 -20.56
C SER A 264 9.33 14.94 -20.23
N SER A 265 9.13 13.98 -19.31
CA SER A 265 7.80 13.59 -18.83
C SER A 265 7.21 14.64 -17.88
N ARG A 266 5.89 14.88 -17.99
CA ARG A 266 5.14 15.73 -17.03
C ARG A 266 5.12 15.10 -15.64
N TRP A 267 5.07 13.77 -15.56
CA TRP A 267 4.90 13.03 -14.30
C TRP A 267 6.15 13.08 -13.43
N THR A 268 7.31 12.76 -14.00
CA THR A 268 8.60 12.83 -13.29
C THR A 268 8.94 14.26 -12.86
N ARG A 269 8.53 15.28 -13.63
CA ARG A 269 8.62 16.69 -13.22
C ARG A 269 7.76 16.98 -12.00
N LEU A 270 6.49 16.59 -12.02
CA LEU A 270 5.57 16.79 -10.92
C LEU A 270 6.03 16.08 -9.64
N GLU A 271 6.49 14.84 -9.77
CA GLU A 271 7.03 14.05 -8.66
C GLU A 271 8.29 14.71 -8.06
N TRP A 272 9.20 15.19 -8.90
CA TRP A 272 10.41 15.89 -8.46
C TRP A 272 10.10 17.20 -7.75
N GLU A 273 9.21 18.02 -8.32
CA GLU A 273 8.79 19.29 -7.73
C GLU A 273 8.14 19.08 -6.35
N GLU A 274 7.27 18.08 -6.23
CA GLU A 274 6.67 17.71 -4.96
C GLU A 274 7.73 17.24 -3.94
N ALA A 275 8.69 16.43 -4.38
CA ALA A 275 9.75 15.92 -3.51
C ALA A 275 10.65 17.05 -2.99
N VAL A 276 11.00 18.01 -3.85
CA VAL A 276 11.75 19.20 -3.44
C VAL A 276 10.96 20.05 -2.45
N GLY A 277 9.66 20.26 -2.69
CA GLY A 277 8.77 20.98 -1.77
C GLY A 277 8.67 20.29 -0.40
N GLU A 278 8.51 18.98 -0.40
CA GLU A 278 8.43 18.16 0.81
C GLU A 278 9.76 18.07 1.59
N MET A 279 10.91 18.09 0.90
CA MET A 279 12.23 18.19 1.54
C MET A 279 12.40 19.52 2.28
N ALA A 280 11.87 20.61 1.71
CA ALA A 280 11.95 21.95 2.30
C ALA A 280 10.86 22.23 3.36
N ASN A 281 9.92 21.29 3.58
CA ASN A 281 8.76 21.49 4.45
C ASN A 281 9.14 21.42 5.95
N PRO A 282 9.12 22.53 6.70
CA PRO A 282 9.54 22.54 8.11
C PRO A 282 8.56 21.85 9.05
N ARG A 283 7.32 21.59 8.60
CA ARG A 283 6.28 20.92 9.40
C ARG A 283 6.40 19.40 9.37
N ARG A 284 7.34 18.86 8.59
CA ARG A 284 7.47 17.43 8.38
C ARG A 284 8.25 16.79 9.54
N ALA A 285 7.67 15.76 10.14
CA ALA A 285 8.29 15.06 11.28
C ALA A 285 9.63 14.38 10.93
N ARG A 286 9.87 14.07 9.65
CA ARG A 286 11.14 13.52 9.15
C ARG A 286 11.46 14.15 7.80
N SER A 287 12.64 14.74 7.66
CA SER A 287 13.11 15.29 6.39
C SER A 287 13.14 14.20 5.31
N LEU A 288 12.59 14.51 4.15
CA LEU A 288 12.69 13.63 2.97
C LEU A 288 14.15 13.63 2.48
N GLN A 289 14.73 12.45 2.31
CA GLN A 289 16.03 12.32 1.66
C GLN A 289 15.86 12.23 0.15
N LEU A 290 16.52 13.11 -0.60
CA LEU A 290 16.54 13.04 -2.06
C LEU A 290 17.82 12.34 -2.54
N ILE A 291 17.64 11.28 -3.35
CA ILE A 291 18.72 10.53 -3.99
C ILE A 291 18.55 10.61 -5.51
N MET A 292 19.63 10.95 -6.21
CA MET A 292 19.70 10.89 -7.67
C MET A 292 20.57 9.73 -8.11
N ALA A 293 19.98 8.78 -8.84
CA ALA A 293 20.71 7.69 -9.48
C ALA A 293 20.99 8.02 -10.95
N LYS A 294 22.25 8.32 -11.28
CA LYS A 294 22.63 8.76 -12.63
C LYS A 294 22.69 7.59 -13.60
N LEU A 295 21.74 7.54 -14.54
CA LEU A 295 21.67 6.62 -15.69
C LEU A 295 21.92 7.37 -17.00
N GLY A 296 22.93 8.24 -17.01
CA GLY A 296 23.27 9.11 -18.15
C GLY A 296 22.46 10.42 -18.24
N GLY A 297 21.49 10.64 -17.35
CA GLY A 297 20.77 11.90 -17.20
C GLY A 297 21.52 12.96 -16.41
N LYS A 298 21.17 14.22 -16.64
CA LYS A 298 21.69 15.36 -15.87
C LYS A 298 20.75 15.68 -14.70
N PRO A 299 21.29 16.15 -13.56
CA PRO A 299 20.47 16.60 -12.44
C PRO A 299 19.62 17.81 -12.84
N PRO A 300 18.40 17.94 -12.29
CA PRO A 300 17.59 19.14 -12.45
C PRO A 300 18.23 20.34 -11.75
N THR A 301 17.96 21.53 -12.27
CA THR A 301 18.43 22.81 -11.73
C THR A 301 17.24 23.55 -11.09
N PRO A 302 17.38 24.13 -9.87
CA PRO A 302 18.55 24.09 -8.99
C PRO A 302 18.79 22.71 -8.38
N GLU A 303 20.05 22.33 -8.23
CA GLU A 303 20.47 21.07 -7.60
C GLU A 303 20.30 21.24 -6.08
N PRO A 304 19.28 20.64 -5.44
CA PRO A 304 19.12 20.74 -3.99
C PRO A 304 20.30 20.02 -3.30
N ALA A 305 20.43 20.13 -1.97
CA ALA A 305 21.35 19.25 -1.25
C ALA A 305 20.89 17.79 -1.36
N VAL A 306 21.41 17.08 -2.36
CA VAL A 306 20.96 15.73 -2.75
C VAL A 306 22.12 14.75 -2.68
N LYS A 307 21.82 13.51 -2.29
CA LYS A 307 22.78 12.40 -2.38
C LYS A 307 22.80 11.90 -3.82
N ILE A 308 23.99 11.59 -4.33
CA ILE A 308 24.16 11.07 -5.69
C ILE A 308 24.64 9.63 -5.59
N VAL A 309 23.98 8.74 -6.32
CA VAL A 309 24.44 7.36 -6.55
C VAL A 309 24.71 7.16 -8.04
N VAL A 310 25.67 6.31 -8.33
CA VAL A 310 26.06 5.97 -9.70
C VAL A 310 26.07 4.46 -9.81
N GLY A 311 25.38 3.93 -10.82
CA GLY A 311 25.30 2.50 -11.05
C GLY A 311 24.77 2.22 -12.45
N ASN A 312 25.09 1.06 -12.98
CA ASN A 312 24.70 0.65 -14.33
C ASN A 312 23.49 -0.30 -14.33
N ASN A 313 23.03 -0.74 -13.15
CA ASN A 313 21.88 -1.63 -12.99
C ASN A 313 21.16 -1.37 -11.66
N GLY A 314 19.98 -1.97 -11.50
CA GLY A 314 19.11 -1.75 -10.33
C GLY A 314 19.73 -2.24 -9.02
N GLN A 315 20.52 -3.30 -9.06
CA GLN A 315 21.16 -3.88 -7.88
C GLN A 315 22.22 -2.95 -7.29
N GLN A 316 23.14 -2.45 -8.11
CA GLN A 316 24.19 -1.52 -7.67
C GLN A 316 23.61 -0.24 -7.06
N ILE A 317 22.49 0.24 -7.62
CA ILE A 317 21.78 1.41 -7.12
C ILE A 317 21.08 1.08 -5.79
N ALA A 318 20.40 -0.07 -5.70
CA ALA A 318 19.75 -0.52 -4.47
C ALA A 318 20.75 -0.65 -3.31
N ASP A 319 21.90 -1.28 -3.52
CA ASP A 319 22.94 -1.45 -2.50
C ASP A 319 23.43 -0.11 -1.93
N GLN A 320 23.63 0.88 -2.80
CA GLN A 320 24.00 2.23 -2.38
C GLN A 320 22.87 2.94 -1.63
N VAL A 321 21.62 2.75 -2.07
CA VAL A 321 20.43 3.30 -1.41
C VAL A 321 20.26 2.70 0.00
N LEU A 322 20.50 1.39 0.17
CA LEU A 322 20.46 0.72 1.47
C LEU A 322 21.47 1.32 2.45
N ASN A 323 22.68 1.66 2.00
CA ASN A 323 23.69 2.30 2.84
C ASN A 323 23.23 3.65 3.41
N TYR A 324 22.32 4.35 2.73
CA TYR A 324 21.78 5.63 3.21
C TYR A 324 20.61 5.52 4.17
N LEU A 325 19.98 4.33 4.27
CA LEU A 325 18.91 4.09 5.23
C LEU A 325 19.44 3.88 6.66
N GLY A 326 20.74 3.62 6.81
CA GLY A 326 21.34 3.23 8.08
C GLY A 326 20.86 1.83 8.53
N PRO A 327 21.39 1.32 9.67
CA PRO A 327 20.94 0.05 10.24
C PRO A 327 19.44 -0.02 10.58
#